data_AF-A0A927HQH7-F1
#
_entry.id   AF-A0A927HQH7-F1
#
_cell.length_a   1.000
_cell.length_b   1.000
_cell.length_c   1.000
_cell.angle_alpha   90.00
_cell.angle_beta   90.00
_cell.angle_gamma   90.00
#
_symmetry.space_group_name_H-M   'P 1'
#
loop_
_entity.id
_entity.type
_entity.pdbx_description
1 polymer ?
#
loop_
_entity_poly.entity_id
_entity_poly.type
_entity_poly.pdbx_seq_one_letter_code
_entity_poly.pdbx_strand_id
1 'polypeptide(L)'
;MAGRHGNGDAGQLPAAGPGATVSVTKRVADIVKDERQHIAVVTGRPMSVPVVDAKPTKRPGVFSVSIPGLPSLQVSVPKGVPAAKAPPKGIIAEKGDSRPAGFYGRW
;
A
#
# COMPACT_ATOMS: atom_id res chain seq x y z
N MET A 1 -30.14 14.70 -23.49
CA MET A 1 -28.73 14.34 -23.72
C MET A 1 -28.14 13.86 -22.41
N ALA A 2 -27.85 12.56 -22.31
CA ALA A 2 -27.32 11.95 -21.08
C ALA A 2 -25.78 12.06 -21.08
N GLY A 3 -25.22 12.74 -20.09
CA GLY A 3 -23.78 12.85 -19.87
C GLY A 3 -23.21 11.51 -19.45
N ARG A 4 -22.32 10.96 -20.27
CA ARG A 4 -21.57 9.74 -20.00
C ARG A 4 -20.58 10.05 -18.88
N HIS A 5 -20.83 9.55 -17.67
CA HIS A 5 -19.85 9.57 -16.59
C HIS A 5 -18.60 8.82 -17.05
N GLY A 6 -17.54 9.57 -17.36
CA GLY A 6 -16.24 9.02 -17.71
C GLY A 6 -15.69 8.22 -16.54
N ASN A 7 -15.46 6.94 -16.80
CA ASN A 7 -14.63 6.09 -15.97
C ASN A 7 -13.28 6.80 -15.80
N GLY A 8 -12.87 7.09 -14.56
CA GLY A 8 -11.66 7.84 -14.27
C GLY A 8 -10.46 7.20 -14.95
N ASP A 9 -9.77 7.98 -15.77
CA ASP A 9 -8.56 7.59 -16.48
C ASP A 9 -7.52 7.18 -15.43
N ALA A 10 -7.31 5.86 -15.28
CA ALA A 10 -6.15 5.37 -14.56
C ALA A 10 -4.95 5.72 -15.44
N GLY A 11 -4.36 6.89 -15.20
CA GLY A 11 -3.17 7.34 -15.93
C GLY A 11 -2.17 6.20 -16.04
N GLN A 12 -1.60 6.03 -17.23
CA GLN A 12 -0.67 4.95 -17.56
C GLN A 12 0.37 4.77 -16.44
N LEU A 13 0.40 3.59 -15.82
CA LEU A 13 1.42 3.27 -14.83
C LEU A 13 2.79 3.29 -15.52
N PRO A 14 3.84 3.83 -14.87
CA PRO A 14 5.19 3.71 -15.40
C PRO A 14 5.52 2.22 -15.55
N ALA A 15 6.29 1.88 -16.59
CA ALA A 15 6.88 0.56 -16.68
C ALA A 15 7.68 0.30 -15.40
N ALA A 16 7.47 -0.86 -14.79
CA ALA A 16 8.19 -1.21 -13.58
C ALA A 16 9.68 -1.35 -13.89
N GLY A 17 10.52 -0.96 -12.93
CA GLY A 17 11.96 -0.97 -13.10
C GLY A 17 12.66 -0.39 -11.88
N PRO A 18 14.00 -0.54 -11.79
CA PRO A 18 14.77 0.06 -10.70
C PRO A 18 14.51 1.58 -10.63
N GLY A 19 14.02 2.05 -9.49
CA GLY A 19 13.71 3.46 -9.28
C GLY A 19 12.41 3.96 -9.92
N ALA A 20 11.59 3.10 -10.54
CA ALA A 20 10.27 3.48 -11.05
C ALA A 20 9.32 3.77 -9.88
N THR A 21 8.64 4.92 -9.93
CA THR A 21 7.70 5.34 -8.88
C THR A 21 6.39 5.87 -9.47
N VAL A 22 5.28 5.67 -8.75
CA VAL A 22 3.98 6.25 -9.08
C VAL A 22 3.54 7.22 -7.98
N SER A 23 2.94 8.34 -8.37
CA SER A 23 2.32 9.29 -7.44
C SER A 23 1.09 8.68 -6.77
N VAL A 24 0.96 8.89 -5.46
CA VAL A 24 -0.15 8.39 -4.66
C VAL A 24 -0.77 9.50 -3.83
N THR A 25 -2.09 9.43 -3.63
CA THR A 25 -2.82 10.38 -2.78
C THR A 25 -2.79 10.00 -1.31
N LYS A 26 -2.50 8.72 -1.00
CA LYS A 26 -2.45 8.17 0.35
C LYS A 26 -1.32 7.13 0.45
N ARG A 27 -0.68 7.04 1.62
CA ARG A 27 0.23 5.94 1.99
C ARG A 27 -0.22 5.32 3.30
N VAL A 28 0.07 4.04 3.48
CA VAL A 28 0.06 3.41 4.80
C VAL A 28 1.48 3.47 5.32
N ALA A 29 1.68 4.02 6.52
CA ALA A 29 2.97 4.18 7.14
C ALA A 29 2.90 3.93 8.65
N ASP A 30 4.04 3.61 9.24
CA ASP A 30 4.18 3.65 10.69
C ASP A 30 4.42 5.09 11.16
N ILE A 31 3.75 5.48 12.24
CA ILE A 31 3.93 6.77 12.90
C ILE A 31 4.17 6.54 14.38
N VAL A 32 4.99 7.37 15.01
CA VAL A 32 5.17 7.35 16.47
C VAL A 32 4.42 8.53 17.06
N LYS A 33 3.50 8.24 17.97
CA LYS A 33 2.73 9.23 18.71
C LYS A 33 2.46 8.73 20.12
N ASP A 34 2.48 9.62 21.10
CA ASP A 34 2.21 9.28 22.50
C ASP A 34 3.07 8.10 22.97
N GLU A 35 4.34 8.10 22.54
CA GLU A 35 5.36 7.06 22.80
C GLU A 35 5.02 5.66 22.27
N ARG A 36 4.04 5.56 21.37
CA ARG A 36 3.59 4.31 20.76
C ARG A 36 3.68 4.36 19.24
N GLN A 37 4.02 3.22 18.62
CA GLN A 37 3.97 3.06 17.17
C GLN A 37 2.55 2.70 16.73
N HIS A 38 2.05 3.39 15.70
CA HIS A 38 0.75 3.18 15.08
C HIS A 38 0.91 2.93 13.59
N ILE A 39 -0.02 2.18 12.98
CA ILE A 39 -0.15 2.08 11.53
C ILE A 39 -1.24 3.06 11.10
N ALA A 40 -0.88 4.02 10.26
CA ALA A 40 -1.77 5.11 9.87
C ALA A 40 -1.86 5.29 8.35
N VAL A 41 -2.99 5.84 7.90
CA VAL A 41 -3.13 6.36 6.55
C VAL A 41 -2.67 7.82 6.54
N VAL A 42 -1.64 8.12 5.76
CA VAL A 42 -1.05 9.46 5.62
C VAL A 42 -1.45 10.08 4.29
N THR A 43 -1.77 11.37 4.28
CA THR A 43 -2.19 12.14 3.09
C THR A 43 -1.86 13.64 3.26
N GLY A 44 -2.22 14.47 2.27
CA GLY A 44 -2.11 15.93 2.33
C GLY A 44 -0.82 16.53 1.76
N ARG A 45 0.07 15.71 1.20
CA ARG A 45 1.28 16.14 0.47
C ARG A 45 1.52 15.25 -0.74
N PRO A 46 2.21 15.73 -1.79
CA PRO A 46 2.67 14.88 -2.88
C PRO A 46 3.54 13.74 -2.33
N MET A 47 3.20 12.52 -2.70
CA MET A 47 3.92 11.31 -2.29
C MET A 47 4.05 10.37 -3.49
N SER A 48 5.08 9.55 -3.48
CA SER A 48 5.29 8.49 -4.46
C SER A 48 5.64 7.18 -3.77
N VAL A 49 5.35 6.07 -4.44
CA VAL A 49 5.74 4.71 -4.01
C VAL A 49 6.42 3.97 -5.17
N PRO A 50 7.32 3.01 -4.89
CA PRO A 50 7.91 2.18 -5.93
C PRO A 50 6.86 1.38 -6.71
N VAL A 51 7.08 1.24 -8.01
CA VAL A 51 6.35 0.30 -8.89
C VAL A 51 7.29 -0.82 -9.26
N VAL A 52 6.90 -2.06 -8.95
CA VAL A 52 7.73 -3.25 -9.13
C VAL A 52 6.94 -4.35 -9.84
N ASP A 53 7.65 -5.14 -10.66
CA ASP A 53 7.06 -6.30 -11.33
C ASP A 53 7.00 -7.51 -10.40
N ALA A 54 5.86 -8.20 -10.46
CA ALA A 54 5.67 -9.49 -9.84
C ALA A 54 6.17 -10.61 -10.77
N LYS A 55 7.08 -11.45 -10.29
CA LYS A 55 7.64 -12.57 -11.04
C LYS A 55 6.88 -13.87 -10.73
N PRO A 56 6.44 -14.66 -11.73
CA PRO A 56 5.84 -15.96 -11.47
C PRO A 56 6.77 -16.89 -10.69
N THR A 57 6.19 -17.76 -9.87
CA THR A 57 6.95 -18.82 -9.18
C THR A 57 6.55 -20.20 -9.70
N LYS A 58 7.20 -21.26 -9.21
CA LYS A 58 6.82 -22.66 -9.49
C LYS A 58 5.42 -23.01 -8.96
N ARG A 59 4.90 -22.28 -7.98
CA ARG A 59 3.57 -22.50 -7.41
C ARG A 59 2.54 -21.67 -8.20
N PRO A 60 1.54 -22.29 -8.85
CA PRO A 60 0.53 -21.57 -9.60
C PRO A 60 -0.20 -20.54 -8.72
N GLY A 61 -0.36 -19.32 -9.25
CA GLY A 61 -1.02 -18.23 -8.53
C GLY A 61 -0.22 -17.60 -7.39
N VAL A 62 1.07 -17.96 -7.23
CA VAL A 62 2.00 -17.33 -6.29
C VAL A 62 3.10 -16.61 -7.07
N PHE A 63 3.30 -15.33 -6.73
CA PHE A 63 4.28 -14.46 -7.36
C PHE A 63 5.32 -14.00 -6.34
N SER A 64 6.56 -13.80 -6.79
CA SER A 64 7.64 -13.20 -6.00
C SER A 64 7.80 -11.73 -6.38
N VAL A 65 7.94 -10.87 -5.36
CA VAL A 65 8.13 -9.43 -5.52
C VAL A 65 9.37 -9.02 -4.72
N SER A 66 10.21 -8.19 -5.32
CA SER A 66 11.37 -7.59 -4.67
C SER A 66 11.17 -6.09 -4.56
N ILE A 67 11.09 -5.57 -3.33
CA ILE A 67 10.98 -4.15 -3.03
C ILE A 67 12.29 -3.73 -2.32
N PRO A 68 12.97 -2.66 -2.76
CA PRO A 68 14.18 -2.19 -2.09
C PRO A 68 13.96 -1.97 -0.59
N GLY A 69 14.90 -2.44 0.23
CA GLY A 69 14.84 -2.29 1.70
C GLY A 69 13.88 -3.24 2.42
N LEU A 70 13.10 -4.06 1.70
CA LEU A 70 12.20 -5.04 2.28
C LEU A 70 12.66 -6.48 2.02
N PRO A 71 12.32 -7.43 2.90
CA PRO A 71 12.46 -8.86 2.61
C PRO A 71 11.70 -9.25 1.33
N SER A 72 12.17 -10.31 0.66
CA SER A 72 11.47 -10.87 -0.50
C SER A 72 10.04 -11.25 -0.13
N LEU A 73 9.07 -10.74 -0.88
CA LEU A 73 7.65 -10.97 -0.65
C LEU A 73 7.13 -12.05 -1.60
N GLN A 74 6.25 -12.93 -1.09
CA GLN A 74 5.42 -13.80 -1.92
C GLN A 74 3.97 -13.34 -1.83
N VAL A 75 3.34 -13.12 -2.99
CA VAL A 75 1.97 -12.63 -3.09
C VAL A 75 1.11 -13.69 -3.76
N SER A 76 -0.05 -13.96 -3.15
CA SER A 76 -1.12 -14.78 -3.70
C SER A 76 -2.41 -13.99 -3.62
N VAL A 77 -3.22 -14.02 -4.68
CA VAL A 77 -4.54 -13.38 -4.73
C VAL A 77 -5.61 -14.46 -4.85
N PRO A 78 -5.99 -15.12 -3.75
CA PRO A 78 -6.98 -16.18 -3.77
C PRO A 78 -8.37 -15.62 -4.06
N LYS A 79 -9.12 -16.29 -4.93
CA LYS A 79 -10.54 -15.97 -5.19
C LYS A 79 -11.43 -16.80 -4.27
N GLY A 80 -12.44 -16.16 -3.67
CA GLY A 80 -13.47 -16.85 -2.88
C GLY A 80 -13.04 -17.31 -1.48
N VAL A 81 -11.82 -16.97 -1.02
CA VAL A 81 -11.36 -17.26 0.34
C VAL A 81 -11.81 -16.13 1.27
N PRO A 82 -12.53 -16.41 2.38
CA PRO A 82 -12.93 -15.38 3.33
C PRO A 82 -11.72 -14.68 3.96
N ALA A 83 -11.77 -13.35 4.05
CA ALA A 83 -10.74 -12.57 4.73
C ALA A 83 -10.89 -12.66 6.26
N ALA A 84 -9.75 -12.69 6.98
CA ALA A 84 -9.73 -12.57 8.42
C ALA A 84 -10.27 -11.19 8.85
N LYS A 85 -11.17 -11.16 9.84
CA LYS A 85 -11.83 -9.92 10.28
C LYS A 85 -11.21 -9.30 11.53
N ALA A 86 -10.57 -10.11 12.39
CA ALA A 86 -10.00 -9.64 13.64
C ALA A 86 -8.48 -9.39 13.49
N PRO A 87 -7.95 -8.28 14.02
CA PRO A 87 -6.51 -8.10 14.13
C PRO A 87 -5.86 -9.18 15.00
N PRO A 88 -4.60 -9.56 14.73
CA PRO A 88 -3.86 -10.46 15.60
C PRO A 88 -3.55 -9.82 16.96
N LYS A 89 -3.20 -10.65 17.95
CA LYS A 89 -2.78 -10.19 19.28
C LYS A 89 -1.66 -9.15 19.17
N GLY A 90 -1.81 -8.04 19.90
CA GLY A 90 -0.85 -6.93 19.89
C GLY A 90 -1.18 -5.82 18.87
N ILE A 91 -2.04 -6.08 17.89
CA ILE A 91 -2.56 -5.05 16.97
C ILE A 91 -3.97 -4.66 17.43
N ILE A 92 -4.17 -3.37 17.66
CA ILE A 92 -5.45 -2.82 18.12
C ILE A 92 -6.05 -2.00 16.98
N ALA A 93 -7.31 -2.26 16.65
CA ALA A 93 -8.04 -1.42 15.71
C ALA A 93 -8.41 -0.10 16.41
N GLU A 94 -7.73 0.97 16.02
CA GLU A 94 -7.95 2.30 16.58
C GLU A 94 -9.11 3.01 15.88
N LYS A 95 -9.87 3.79 16.66
CA LYS A 95 -10.88 4.73 16.16
C LYS A 95 -10.49 6.13 16.61
N GLY A 96 -10.57 7.10 15.70
CA GLY A 96 -10.31 8.50 16.01
C GLY A 96 -10.24 9.37 14.76
N ASP A 97 -10.22 10.67 14.98
CA ASP A 97 -10.15 11.66 13.91
C ASP A 97 -8.76 11.75 13.28
N SER A 98 -8.71 12.38 12.11
CA SER A 98 -7.46 12.72 11.45
C SER A 98 -6.63 13.69 12.30
N ARG A 99 -5.32 13.46 12.37
CA ARG A 99 -4.38 14.29 13.14
C ARG A 99 -3.13 14.55 12.31
N PRO A 100 -2.33 15.60 12.62
CA PRO A 100 -1.03 15.79 12.00
C PRO A 100 -0.17 14.53 12.16
N ALA A 101 0.40 14.04 11.06
CA ALA A 101 1.12 12.75 11.02
C ALA A 101 2.46 12.75 11.78
N GLY A 102 2.93 13.91 12.26
CA GLY A 102 4.28 14.05 12.83
C GLY A 102 5.38 13.81 11.79
N PHE A 103 6.60 13.53 12.27
CA PHE A 103 7.68 13.03 11.42
C PHE A 103 7.54 11.52 11.27
N TYR A 104 7.38 11.04 10.05
CA TYR A 104 7.36 9.61 9.72
C TYR A 104 8.53 9.29 8.79
N GLY A 105 9.10 8.09 8.93
CA GLY A 105 10.32 7.69 8.24
C GLY A 105 10.22 7.84 6.72
N ARG A 106 11.32 8.31 6.10
CA ARG A 106 11.47 8.32 4.65
C ARG A 106 11.95 6.93 4.22
N TRP A 107 11.03 6.09 3.74
CA TRP A 107 11.33 4.81 3.09
C TRP A 107 11.40 4.98 1.57
#